data_AF-A0A212BZU0-F1
#
_entry.id   AF-A0A212BZU0-F1
#
_cell.length_a   1.000
_cell.length_b   1.000
_cell.length_c   1.000
_cell.angle_alpha   90.00
_cell.angle_beta   90.00
_cell.angle_gamma   90.00
#
_symmetry.space_group_name_H-M   'P 1'
#
loop_
_entity.id
_entity.type
_entity.pdbx_description
1 polymer ?
#
loop_
_entity_poly.entity_id
_entity_poly.type
_entity_poly.pdbx_seq_one_letter_code
_entity_poly.pdbx_strand_id
1 'polypeptide(L)'
;KWVDGAKPLLKIKSHLESTIYTQDLHVHKFFQHCQLIQSGSKEVPGELIKYLKCLHAMEIQVMIQFLPVILMQLFQVLTNMTHEDDVPFNCTMVLLHIVSKCHEEGLDNYLRSFIKYSFRPEKPSAPQAQLIHETLATTMIAILKQSADFLAINKLLKYSWFFFEIIAKSMATYLLEENKIKLPRGQRFSEAYHHVLHSLLLAIIPHVTIRYAEIPDESRNVNYSLASFLKRCLTLMDRGFVFNLINDYISGFSPKDPKVLAEYKFEFLQTICNHEHYIPLNLPMAFAKPKLQRVQDFFSFAVDRLTSVDSNLEYSLSDEYCKHHFLVGLLLRETSIALQDNYEIRYTAISVIKNLLIKHAFDTRYQHK
;
A
#
# COMPACT_ATOMS: atom_id res chain seq x y z
N LYS A 1 18.22 -23.42 -39.48
CA LYS A 1 17.22 -24.51 -39.44
C LYS A 1 16.76 -24.63 -38.00
N TRP A 2 15.49 -24.34 -37.72
CA TRP A 2 14.93 -24.45 -36.36
C TRP A 2 14.81 -25.92 -36.00
N VAL A 3 15.34 -26.30 -34.84
CA VAL A 3 15.25 -27.66 -34.31
C VAL A 3 13.98 -27.71 -33.44
N ASP A 4 13.04 -28.56 -33.84
CA ASP A 4 11.84 -29.02 -33.13
C ASP A 4 10.94 -27.99 -32.41
N GLY A 5 9.84 -27.64 -33.09
CA GLY A 5 8.55 -27.37 -32.44
C GLY A 5 8.42 -26.09 -31.63
N ALA A 6 9.28 -25.08 -31.86
CA ALA A 6 9.24 -23.77 -31.19
C ALA A 6 9.20 -23.84 -29.66
N LYS A 7 9.59 -24.97 -29.06
CA LYS A 7 9.70 -25.10 -27.61
C LYS A 7 10.96 -24.36 -27.16
N PRO A 8 10.87 -23.49 -26.14
CA PRO A 8 12.04 -22.78 -25.65
C PRO A 8 13.05 -23.79 -25.05
N LEU A 9 14.10 -24.09 -25.81
CA LEU A 9 15.15 -25.06 -25.45
C LEU A 9 16.04 -24.57 -24.29
N LEU A 10 16.19 -23.25 -24.15
CA LEU A 10 17.05 -22.63 -23.15
C LEU A 10 16.43 -21.32 -22.66
N LYS A 11 16.21 -21.22 -21.35
CA LYS A 11 15.80 -19.98 -20.70
C LYS A 11 16.99 -19.42 -19.92
N ILE A 12 17.77 -18.56 -20.55
CA ILE A 12 18.86 -17.86 -19.87
C ILE A 12 18.26 -16.73 -19.05
N LYS A 13 18.42 -16.78 -17.73
CA LYS A 13 18.27 -15.62 -16.84
C LYS A 13 19.67 -15.12 -16.53
N SER A 14 20.09 -14.02 -17.15
CA SER A 14 21.31 -13.33 -16.73
C SER A 14 20.97 -12.38 -15.57
N HIS A 15 21.67 -12.54 -14.45
CA HIS A 15 21.73 -11.53 -13.41
C HIS A 15 23.04 -10.78 -13.58
N LEU A 16 22.96 -9.46 -13.78
CA LEU A 16 24.14 -8.62 -13.86
C LEU A 16 24.60 -8.32 -12.43
N GLU A 17 25.57 -9.07 -11.93
CA GLU A 17 26.34 -8.66 -10.75
C GLU A 17 27.40 -7.67 -11.21
N SER A 18 27.07 -6.39 -11.20
CA SER A 18 28.01 -5.36 -11.61
C SER A 18 29.07 -5.17 -10.51
N THR A 19 30.27 -5.67 -10.73
CA THR A 19 31.47 -5.30 -9.96
C THR A 19 31.87 -3.88 -10.34
N ILE A 20 31.23 -2.87 -9.73
CA ILE A 20 31.53 -1.46 -10.01
C ILE A 20 32.27 -0.85 -8.83
N TYR A 21 33.58 -0.72 -8.97
CA TYR A 21 34.38 0.12 -8.09
C TYR A 21 33.92 1.58 -8.25
N THR A 22 33.19 2.08 -7.25
CA THR A 22 32.82 3.50 -7.23
C THR A 22 34.05 4.34 -6.87
N GLN A 23 34.23 5.48 -7.53
CA GLN A 23 35.23 6.46 -7.12
C GLN A 23 34.80 7.22 -5.85
N ASP A 24 33.49 7.23 -5.57
CA ASP A 24 32.95 7.73 -4.32
C ASP A 24 33.32 6.80 -3.16
N LEU A 25 33.97 7.38 -2.14
CA LEU A 25 34.51 6.66 -0.99
C LEU A 25 33.41 6.10 -0.07
N HIS A 26 32.27 6.78 0.04
CA HIS A 26 31.18 6.37 0.93
C HIS A 26 30.48 5.14 0.37
N VAL A 27 30.14 5.17 -0.92
CA VAL A 27 29.51 4.06 -1.62
C VAL A 27 30.47 2.88 -1.73
N HIS A 28 31.76 3.13 -1.99
CA HIS A 28 32.77 2.07 -2.10
C HIS A 28 32.89 1.28 -0.79
N LYS A 29 33.03 2.00 0.33
CA LYS A 29 33.14 1.37 1.66
C LYS A 29 31.88 0.60 2.04
N PHE A 30 30.70 1.14 1.73
CA PHE A 30 29.44 0.45 1.96
C PHE A 30 29.34 -0.85 1.15
N PHE A 31 29.63 -0.81 -0.15
CA PHE A 31 29.60 -1.99 -1.01
C PHE A 31 30.64 -3.04 -0.59
N GLN A 32 31.85 -2.61 -0.26
CA GLN A 32 32.90 -3.50 0.24
C GLN A 32 32.43 -4.21 1.51
N HIS A 33 31.81 -3.49 2.44
CA HIS A 33 31.30 -4.08 3.67
C HIS A 33 30.15 -5.07 3.42
N CYS A 34 29.20 -4.72 2.53
CA CYS A 34 28.12 -5.63 2.14
C CYS A 34 28.67 -6.92 1.51
N GLN A 35 29.70 -6.82 0.67
CA GLN A 35 30.36 -7.98 0.06
C GLN A 35 31.07 -8.85 1.10
N LEU A 36 31.72 -8.25 2.11
CA LEU A 36 32.35 -8.98 3.20
C LEU A 36 31.31 -9.79 4.01
N ILE A 37 30.16 -9.19 4.31
CA ILE A 37 29.05 -9.86 5.00
C ILE A 37 28.54 -11.04 4.15
N GLN A 38 28.29 -10.82 2.85
CA GLN A 38 27.85 -11.88 1.94
C GLN A 38 28.86 -13.03 1.83
N SER A 39 30.16 -12.74 1.97
CA SER A 39 31.22 -13.76 1.95
C SER A 39 31.34 -14.57 3.27
N GLY A 40 30.46 -14.34 4.24
CA GLY A 40 30.41 -15.08 5.52
C GLY A 40 31.25 -14.48 6.65
N SER A 41 31.68 -13.21 6.52
CA SER A 41 32.36 -12.50 7.61
C SER A 41 31.39 -12.27 8.78
N LYS A 42 31.89 -12.34 10.03
CA LYS A 42 31.09 -12.00 11.21
C LYS A 42 30.68 -10.54 11.15
N GLU A 43 29.38 -10.32 11.24
CA GLU A 43 28.76 -9.00 11.17
C GLU A 43 29.04 -8.19 12.44
N VAL A 44 29.51 -6.94 12.27
CA VAL A 44 29.72 -6.00 13.38
C VAL A 44 28.75 -4.83 13.19
N PRO A 45 27.59 -4.81 13.90
CA PRO A 45 26.53 -3.83 13.67
C PRO A 45 27.01 -2.37 13.73
N GLY A 46 27.94 -2.05 14.63
CA GLY A 46 28.49 -0.70 14.80
C GLY A 46 29.25 -0.17 13.58
N GLU A 47 29.96 -1.02 12.85
CA GLU A 47 30.68 -0.61 11.63
C GLU A 47 29.71 -0.35 10.48
N LEU A 48 28.69 -1.20 10.34
CA LEU A 48 27.65 -1.02 9.33
C LEU A 48 26.87 0.29 9.54
N ILE A 49 26.48 0.61 10.78
CA ILE A 49 25.81 1.88 11.09
C ILE A 49 26.68 3.08 10.67
N LYS A 50 28.00 3.01 10.88
CA LYS A 50 28.92 4.05 10.43
C LYS A 50 28.87 4.21 8.90
N TYR A 51 28.92 3.11 8.14
CA TYR A 51 28.85 3.17 6.68
C TYR A 51 27.49 3.68 6.18
N LEU A 52 26.38 3.26 6.80
CA LEU A 52 25.04 3.76 6.51
C LEU A 52 24.95 5.28 6.73
N LYS A 53 25.49 5.79 7.85
CA LYS A 53 25.52 7.23 8.12
C LYS A 53 26.31 8.00 7.06
N CYS A 54 27.44 7.46 6.60
CA CYS A 54 28.23 8.07 5.51
C CYS A 54 27.47 8.19 4.18
N LEU A 55 26.50 7.30 3.89
CA LEU A 55 25.72 7.38 2.64
C LEU A 55 24.86 8.64 2.53
N HIS A 56 24.57 9.35 3.63
CA HIS A 56 23.87 10.64 3.59
C HIS A 56 24.71 11.76 2.96
N ALA A 57 26.03 11.58 2.86
CA ALA A 57 26.95 12.54 2.25
C ALA A 57 27.23 12.26 0.76
N MET A 58 26.55 11.28 0.17
CA MET A 58 26.73 10.91 -1.23
C MET A 58 26.22 12.01 -2.17
N GLU A 59 27.00 12.29 -3.22
CA GLU A 59 26.60 13.22 -4.27
C GLU A 59 25.46 12.65 -5.13
N ILE A 60 24.56 13.53 -5.59
CA ILE A 60 23.38 13.14 -6.36
C ILE A 60 23.74 12.36 -7.64
N GLN A 61 24.83 12.72 -8.32
CA GLN A 61 25.25 12.05 -9.56
C GLN A 61 25.63 10.59 -9.31
N VAL A 62 26.36 10.34 -8.21
CA VAL A 62 26.74 9.00 -7.75
C VAL A 62 25.49 8.22 -7.35
N MET A 63 24.61 8.85 -6.57
CA MET A 63 23.34 8.24 -6.16
C MET A 63 22.53 7.76 -7.35
N ILE A 64 22.38 8.57 -8.40
CA ILE A 64 21.61 8.22 -9.60
C ILE A 64 22.29 7.09 -10.36
N GLN A 65 23.61 7.19 -10.57
CA GLN A 65 24.38 6.18 -11.29
C GLN A 65 24.27 4.79 -10.65
N PHE A 66 24.27 4.74 -9.31
CA PHE A 66 24.25 3.51 -8.54
C PHE A 66 22.90 3.20 -7.89
N LEU A 67 21.84 3.94 -8.23
CA LEU A 67 20.56 3.90 -7.52
C LEU A 67 20.01 2.47 -7.35
N PRO A 68 19.94 1.63 -8.41
CA PRO A 68 19.40 0.28 -8.25
C PRO A 68 20.27 -0.59 -7.34
N VAL A 69 21.59 -0.45 -7.41
CA VAL A 69 22.54 -1.24 -6.62
C VAL A 69 22.47 -0.84 -5.16
N ILE A 70 22.51 0.47 -4.88
CA ILE A 70 22.42 1.00 -3.51
C ILE A 70 21.10 0.57 -2.86
N LEU A 71 19.97 0.77 -3.53
CA LEU A 71 18.66 0.40 -2.98
C LEU A 71 18.56 -1.11 -2.72
N MET A 72 19.03 -1.96 -3.65
CA MET A 72 19.03 -3.41 -3.44
C MET A 72 19.89 -3.82 -2.25
N GLN A 73 21.11 -3.28 -2.13
CA GLN A 73 21.99 -3.57 -1.00
C GLN A 73 21.39 -3.10 0.33
N LEU A 74 20.75 -1.93 0.36
CA LEU A 74 20.04 -1.45 1.56
C LEU A 74 18.88 -2.38 1.95
N PHE A 75 18.09 -2.87 0.99
CA PHE A 75 17.03 -3.84 1.29
C PHE A 75 17.58 -5.20 1.76
N GLN A 76 18.74 -5.63 1.26
CA GLN A 76 19.40 -6.85 1.73
C GLN A 76 19.94 -6.69 3.17
N VAL A 77 20.55 -5.54 3.46
CA VAL A 77 20.95 -5.17 4.83
C VAL A 77 19.74 -5.14 5.76
N LEU A 78 18.60 -4.61 5.29
CA LEU A 78 17.36 -4.55 6.07
C LEU A 78 16.86 -5.95 6.50
N THR A 79 17.07 -6.98 5.69
CA THR A 79 16.59 -8.35 5.96
C THR A 79 17.56 -9.24 6.74
N ASN A 80 18.86 -8.94 6.70
CA ASN A 80 19.88 -9.79 7.29
C ASN A 80 20.06 -9.56 8.80
N MET A 81 19.49 -8.49 9.34
CA MET A 81 19.67 -8.06 10.73
C MET A 81 18.53 -8.49 11.64
N THR A 82 18.81 -8.54 12.94
CA THR A 82 17.78 -8.78 13.96
C THR A 82 17.11 -7.47 14.38
N HIS A 83 15.94 -7.55 15.02
CA HIS A 83 15.18 -6.37 15.48
C HIS A 83 15.85 -5.63 16.65
N GLU A 84 16.83 -6.23 17.31
CA GLU A 84 17.54 -5.62 18.45
C GLU A 84 18.62 -4.63 18.01
N ASP A 85 18.95 -4.62 16.71
CA ASP A 85 19.96 -3.74 16.14
C ASP A 85 19.35 -2.38 15.73
N ASP A 86 20.07 -1.28 15.95
CA ASP A 86 19.70 0.04 15.38
C ASP A 86 19.84 0.10 13.84
N VAL A 87 20.33 -0.97 13.23
CA VAL A 87 20.66 -1.05 11.80
C VAL A 87 19.42 -0.87 10.91
N PRO A 88 18.28 -1.56 11.11
CA PRO A 88 17.10 -1.40 10.25
C PRO A 88 16.55 0.02 10.27
N PHE A 89 16.59 0.69 11.43
CA PHE A 89 16.21 2.09 11.57
C PHE A 89 17.13 3.00 10.73
N ASN A 90 18.45 2.89 10.92
CA ASN A 90 19.43 3.68 10.15
C ASN A 90 19.35 3.38 8.65
N CYS A 91 19.13 2.13 8.25
CA CYS A 91 18.96 1.74 6.85
C CYS A 91 17.72 2.40 6.23
N THR A 92 16.59 2.39 6.96
CA THR A 92 15.36 3.05 6.52
C THR A 92 15.51 4.57 6.42
N MET A 93 16.30 5.18 7.30
CA MET A 93 16.66 6.60 7.21
C MET A 93 17.49 6.93 5.96
N VAL A 94 18.45 6.07 5.59
CA VAL A 94 19.21 6.22 4.32
C VAL A 94 18.29 6.04 3.12
N LEU A 95 17.40 5.04 3.13
CA LEU A 95 16.39 4.85 2.09
C LEU A 95 15.53 6.11 1.93
N LEU A 96 15.07 6.68 3.05
CA LEU A 96 14.30 7.91 3.07
C LEU A 96 15.08 9.11 2.52
N HIS A 97 16.36 9.23 2.87
CA HIS A 97 17.23 10.26 2.33
C HIS A 97 17.35 10.16 0.80
N ILE A 98 17.63 8.96 0.27
CA ILE A 98 17.75 8.72 -1.17
C ILE A 98 16.44 9.04 -1.90
N VAL A 99 15.31 8.54 -1.39
CA VAL A 99 13.99 8.77 -1.98
C VAL A 99 13.65 10.27 -1.98
N SER A 100 13.90 10.96 -0.86
CA SER A 100 13.72 12.41 -0.73
C SER A 100 14.55 13.16 -1.77
N LYS A 101 15.83 12.80 -1.93
CA LYS A 101 16.73 13.44 -2.88
C LYS A 101 16.33 13.20 -4.32
N CYS A 102 15.93 11.98 -4.68
CA CYS A 102 15.40 11.70 -6.01
C CYS A 102 14.14 12.52 -6.31
N HIS A 103 13.23 12.69 -5.34
CA HIS A 103 12.02 13.49 -5.55
C HIS A 103 12.33 14.99 -5.67
N GLU A 104 13.20 15.53 -4.81
CA GLU A 104 13.65 16.93 -4.84
C GLU A 104 14.23 17.32 -6.22
N GLU A 105 14.90 16.38 -6.90
CA GLU A 105 15.47 16.58 -8.25
C GLU A 105 14.52 16.17 -9.40
N GLY A 106 13.26 15.81 -9.12
CA GLY A 106 12.29 15.40 -10.15
C GLY A 106 12.57 14.04 -10.81
N LEU A 107 13.25 13.13 -10.10
CA LEU A 107 13.72 11.83 -10.60
C LEU A 107 12.80 10.66 -10.18
N ASP A 108 11.52 10.92 -9.88
CA ASP A 108 10.55 9.89 -9.50
C ASP A 108 10.45 8.74 -10.52
N ASN A 109 10.68 9.03 -11.80
CA ASN A 109 10.67 8.03 -12.86
C ASN A 109 11.75 6.95 -12.65
N TYR A 110 12.89 7.29 -12.05
CA TYR A 110 13.94 6.33 -11.71
C TYR A 110 13.51 5.43 -10.55
N LEU A 111 12.91 6.00 -9.50
CA LEU A 111 12.34 5.23 -8.39
C LEU A 111 11.23 4.28 -8.86
N ARG A 112 10.32 4.77 -9.70
CA ARG A 112 9.25 3.95 -10.32
C ARG A 112 9.83 2.83 -11.18
N SER A 113 10.86 3.12 -11.97
CA SER A 113 11.55 2.13 -12.80
C SER A 113 12.26 1.08 -11.95
N PHE A 114 12.91 1.50 -10.86
CA PHE A 114 13.51 0.60 -9.89
C PHE A 114 12.47 -0.35 -9.30
N ILE A 115 11.36 0.17 -8.77
CA ILE A 115 10.28 -0.65 -8.20
C ILE A 115 9.74 -1.62 -9.25
N LYS A 116 9.57 -1.18 -10.50
CA LYS A 116 8.99 -2.03 -11.55
C LYS A 116 9.93 -3.15 -12.01
N TYR A 117 11.18 -2.82 -12.32
CA TYR A 117 12.09 -3.71 -13.06
C TYR A 117 13.25 -4.28 -12.24
N SER A 118 13.75 -3.52 -11.25
CA SER A 118 14.97 -3.87 -10.51
C SER A 118 14.70 -4.47 -9.14
N PHE A 119 13.68 -3.98 -8.43
CA PHE A 119 13.35 -4.48 -7.10
C PHE A 119 12.91 -5.94 -7.15
N ARG A 120 13.75 -6.80 -6.58
CA ARG A 120 13.54 -8.24 -6.44
C ARG A 120 13.92 -8.62 -5.00
N PRO A 121 12.94 -8.77 -4.09
CA PRO A 121 13.21 -9.33 -2.77
C PRO A 121 13.98 -10.63 -2.93
N GLU A 122 15.19 -10.71 -2.39
CA GLU A 122 15.91 -11.97 -2.35
C GLU A 122 15.44 -12.78 -1.16
N LYS A 123 15.41 -14.10 -1.31
CA LYS A 123 15.04 -14.98 -0.21
C LYS A 123 16.09 -14.84 0.91
N PRO A 124 15.66 -14.60 2.16
CA PRO A 124 16.50 -14.73 3.34
C PRO A 124 17.42 -15.95 3.26
N SER A 125 18.73 -15.74 3.16
CA SER A 125 19.72 -16.83 3.08
C SER A 125 19.92 -17.52 4.44
N ALA A 126 19.55 -16.83 5.54
CA ALA A 126 19.64 -17.32 6.90
C ALA A 126 18.26 -17.67 7.48
N PRO A 127 18.15 -18.71 8.33
CA PRO A 127 16.90 -19.12 8.98
C PRO A 127 16.28 -18.07 9.94
N GLN A 128 17.02 -17.00 10.27
CA GLN A 128 16.56 -15.89 11.12
C GLN A 128 16.28 -14.59 10.35
N ALA A 129 16.46 -14.55 9.03
CA ALA A 129 16.36 -13.30 8.28
C ALA A 129 14.89 -12.85 8.08
N GLN A 130 14.70 -11.55 8.19
CA GLN A 130 13.39 -10.91 8.30
C GLN A 130 12.78 -10.63 6.92
N LEU A 131 11.46 -10.45 6.89
CA LEU A 131 10.74 -10.12 5.66
C LEU A 131 10.75 -8.60 5.44
N ILE A 132 11.16 -8.15 4.25
CA ILE A 132 11.25 -6.70 3.91
C ILE A 132 9.95 -5.95 4.27
N HIS A 133 8.78 -6.50 3.92
CA HIS A 133 7.50 -5.84 4.16
C HIS A 133 7.15 -5.68 5.65
N GLU A 134 7.68 -6.54 6.51
CA GLU A 134 7.48 -6.49 7.96
C GLU A 134 8.48 -5.53 8.59
N THR A 135 9.78 -5.69 8.32
CA THR A 135 10.84 -4.83 8.86
C THR A 135 10.65 -3.38 8.42
N LEU A 136 10.28 -3.14 7.15
CA LEU A 136 10.05 -1.79 6.64
C LEU A 136 8.81 -1.13 7.28
N ALA A 137 7.73 -1.89 7.49
CA ALA A 137 6.55 -1.36 8.19
C ALA A 137 6.87 -1.04 9.67
N THR A 138 7.61 -1.91 10.35
CA THR A 138 8.02 -1.72 11.75
C THR A 138 8.94 -0.50 11.92
N THR A 139 9.91 -0.32 11.03
CA THR A 139 10.82 0.84 11.05
C THR A 139 10.09 2.14 10.70
N MET A 140 9.12 2.11 9.77
CA MET A 140 8.23 3.25 9.54
C MET A 140 7.45 3.65 10.79
N ILE A 141 6.91 2.68 11.54
CA ILE A 141 6.23 2.94 12.83
C ILE A 141 7.19 3.61 13.81
N ALA A 142 8.42 3.10 13.93
CA ALA A 142 9.43 3.66 14.82
C ALA A 142 9.76 5.11 14.44
N ILE A 143 9.93 5.41 13.15
CA ILE A 143 10.17 6.79 12.68
C ILE A 143 8.97 7.70 13.03
N LEU A 144 7.74 7.25 12.79
CA LEU A 144 6.55 8.06 13.03
C LEU A 144 6.28 8.31 14.53
N LYS A 145 6.52 7.32 15.39
CA LYS A 145 6.16 7.38 16.83
C LYS A 145 7.30 7.82 17.74
N GLN A 146 8.54 7.45 17.43
CA GLN A 146 9.67 7.54 18.36
C GLN A 146 10.74 8.55 17.91
N SER A 147 10.74 8.95 16.64
CA SER A 147 11.73 9.92 16.15
C SER A 147 11.45 11.32 16.70
N ALA A 148 12.48 11.96 17.25
CA ALA A 148 12.46 13.39 17.55
C ALA A 148 12.72 14.28 16.32
N ASP A 149 13.13 13.68 15.20
CA ASP A 149 13.41 14.40 13.96
C ASP A 149 12.12 14.59 13.14
N PHE A 150 11.51 15.75 13.30
CA PHE A 150 10.32 16.16 12.54
C PHE A 150 10.56 16.22 11.03
N LEU A 151 11.79 16.52 10.59
CA LEU A 151 12.10 16.56 9.16
C LEU A 151 12.03 15.16 8.57
N ALA A 152 12.56 14.16 9.28
CA ALA A 152 12.45 12.76 8.87
C ALA A 152 10.99 12.29 8.83
N ILE A 153 10.19 12.62 9.84
CA ILE A 153 8.75 12.31 9.85
C ILE A 153 8.06 12.93 8.64
N ASN A 154 8.26 14.22 8.39
CA ASN A 154 7.61 14.92 7.28
C ASN A 154 8.04 14.34 5.92
N LYS A 155 9.34 14.07 5.72
CA LYS A 155 9.84 13.40 4.52
C LYS A 155 9.22 12.02 4.33
N LEU A 156 9.10 11.23 5.41
CA LEU A 156 8.52 9.90 5.34
C LEU A 156 7.05 9.96 4.90
N LEU A 157 6.28 10.91 5.44
CA LEU A 157 4.89 11.12 5.08
C LEU A 157 4.76 11.59 3.61
N LYS A 158 5.55 12.60 3.21
CA LYS A 158 5.56 13.14 1.83
C LYS A 158 5.91 12.10 0.78
N TYR A 159 6.89 11.25 1.07
CA TYR A 159 7.41 10.26 0.12
C TYR A 159 6.99 8.82 0.44
N SER A 160 5.93 8.67 1.23
CA SER A 160 5.39 7.38 1.69
C SER A 160 4.98 6.44 0.54
N TRP A 161 4.63 6.99 -0.63
CA TRP A 161 4.25 6.22 -1.81
C TRP A 161 5.31 5.16 -2.17
N PHE A 162 6.61 5.51 -2.07
CA PHE A 162 7.70 4.59 -2.42
C PHE A 162 7.73 3.40 -1.47
N PHE A 163 7.65 3.67 -0.16
CA PHE A 163 7.71 2.65 0.88
C PHE A 163 6.52 1.71 0.81
N PHE A 164 5.30 2.24 0.64
CA PHE A 164 4.11 1.42 0.47
C PHE A 164 4.15 0.55 -0.80
N GLU A 165 4.69 1.08 -1.90
CA GLU A 165 4.89 0.30 -3.13
C GLU A 165 5.88 -0.86 -2.93
N ILE A 166 6.97 -0.62 -2.20
CA ILE A 166 7.96 -1.64 -1.82
C ILE A 166 7.33 -2.70 -0.90
N ILE A 167 6.60 -2.29 0.15
CA ILE A 167 5.90 -3.20 1.06
C ILE A 167 4.94 -4.09 0.26
N ALA A 168 4.08 -3.50 -0.57
CA ALA A 168 3.10 -4.26 -1.35
C ALA A 168 3.75 -5.18 -2.40
N LYS A 169 4.86 -4.77 -3.03
CA LYS A 169 5.60 -5.63 -3.97
C LYS A 169 6.33 -6.76 -3.23
N SER A 170 6.89 -6.49 -2.05
CA SER A 170 7.50 -7.51 -1.19
C SER A 170 6.46 -8.53 -0.69
N MET A 171 5.29 -8.07 -0.25
CA MET A 171 4.16 -8.94 0.12
C MET A 171 3.76 -9.87 -1.03
N ALA A 172 3.62 -9.33 -2.25
CA ALA A 172 3.26 -10.14 -3.42
C ALA A 172 4.34 -11.17 -3.76
N THR A 173 5.61 -10.78 -3.68
CA THR A 173 6.75 -11.67 -3.95
C THR A 173 6.81 -12.80 -2.93
N TYR A 174 6.69 -12.49 -1.63
CA TYR A 174 6.61 -13.45 -0.55
C TYR A 174 5.52 -14.51 -0.77
N LEU A 175 4.32 -14.07 -1.18
CA LEU A 175 3.22 -14.99 -1.47
C LEU A 175 3.48 -15.93 -2.65
N LEU A 176 4.25 -15.48 -3.64
CA LEU A 176 4.62 -16.28 -4.80
C LEU A 176 5.74 -17.27 -4.46
N GLU A 177 6.78 -16.81 -3.77
CA GLU A 177 7.96 -17.63 -3.41
C GLU A 177 7.60 -18.73 -2.41
N GLU A 178 6.81 -18.41 -1.39
CA GLU A 178 6.34 -19.37 -0.39
C GLU A 178 5.10 -20.15 -0.87
N ASN A 179 4.67 -19.97 -2.13
CA ASN A 179 3.46 -20.56 -2.73
C ASN A 179 2.16 -20.31 -1.93
N LYS A 180 2.16 -19.35 -1.00
CA LYS A 180 1.01 -18.98 -0.16
C LYS A 180 -0.12 -18.32 -0.94
N ILE A 181 0.12 -17.87 -2.17
CA ILE A 181 -0.92 -17.29 -3.03
C ILE A 181 -2.10 -18.26 -3.27
N LYS A 182 -1.84 -19.57 -3.21
CA LYS A 182 -2.85 -20.64 -3.36
C LYS A 182 -3.70 -20.85 -2.11
N LEU A 183 -3.26 -20.36 -0.95
CA LEU A 183 -3.98 -20.48 0.30
C LEU A 183 -5.18 -19.51 0.35
N PRO A 184 -6.21 -19.83 1.15
CA PRO A 184 -7.25 -18.88 1.52
C PRO A 184 -6.63 -17.58 2.04
N ARG A 185 -7.25 -16.43 1.73
CA ARG A 185 -6.67 -15.11 2.01
C ARG A 185 -6.33 -14.88 3.49
N GLY A 186 -7.15 -15.40 4.40
CA GLY A 186 -6.91 -15.34 5.85
C GLY A 186 -5.69 -16.11 6.36
N GLN A 187 -5.10 -17.00 5.55
CA GLN A 187 -3.94 -17.81 5.94
C GLN A 187 -2.63 -17.37 5.26
N ARG A 188 -2.69 -16.27 4.48
CA ARG A 188 -1.57 -15.81 3.66
C ARG A 188 -0.48 -15.10 4.47
N PHE A 189 -0.86 -14.42 5.55
CA PHE A 189 0.02 -13.66 6.43
C PHE A 189 -0.23 -14.03 7.90
N SER A 190 0.78 -13.85 8.75
CA SER A 190 0.69 -14.12 10.19
C SER A 190 -0.13 -13.05 10.90
N GLU A 191 -0.72 -13.39 12.05
CA GLU A 191 -1.40 -12.43 12.92
C GLU A 191 -0.45 -11.32 13.42
N ALA A 192 0.81 -11.66 13.70
CA ALA A 192 1.85 -10.67 14.03
C ALA A 192 1.98 -9.58 12.95
N TYR A 193 2.02 -9.96 11.67
CA TYR A 193 2.09 -8.97 10.59
C TYR A 193 0.81 -8.14 10.46
N HIS A 194 -0.37 -8.72 10.73
CA HIS A 194 -1.62 -7.96 10.80
C HIS A 194 -1.54 -6.86 11.87
N HIS A 195 -0.97 -7.16 13.06
CA HIS A 195 -0.77 -6.17 14.11
C HIS A 195 0.23 -5.07 13.72
N VAL A 196 1.28 -5.39 12.96
CA VAL A 196 2.22 -4.40 12.42
C VAL A 196 1.49 -3.43 11.48
N LEU A 197 0.70 -3.93 10.53
CA LEU A 197 -0.06 -3.06 9.61
C LEU A 197 -1.11 -2.21 10.32
N HIS A 198 -1.81 -2.76 11.31
CA HIS A 198 -2.74 -2.00 12.14
C HIS A 198 -2.03 -0.90 12.93
N SER A 199 -0.88 -1.21 13.53
CA SER A 199 -0.06 -0.25 14.26
C SER A 199 0.49 0.87 13.37
N LEU A 200 0.85 0.55 12.12
CA LEU A 200 1.27 1.52 11.11
C LEU A 200 0.12 2.46 10.73
N LEU A 201 -1.09 1.92 10.54
CA LEU A 201 -2.27 2.74 10.30
C LEU A 201 -2.52 3.73 11.45
N LEU A 202 -2.53 3.22 12.70
CA LEU A 202 -2.73 4.05 13.88
C LEU A 202 -1.63 5.11 14.05
N ALA A 203 -0.39 4.82 13.62
CA ALA A 203 0.69 5.79 13.62
C ALA A 203 0.43 6.94 12.63
N ILE A 204 -0.20 6.65 11.48
CA ILE A 204 -0.42 7.63 10.41
C ILE A 204 -1.64 8.53 10.68
N ILE A 205 -2.71 8.00 11.29
CA ILE A 205 -3.97 8.74 11.50
C ILE A 205 -3.75 10.16 12.06
N PRO A 206 -3.01 10.36 13.18
CA PRO A 206 -2.81 11.70 13.75
C PRO A 206 -2.10 12.68 12.81
N HIS A 207 -1.20 12.18 11.95
CA HIS A 207 -0.52 13.02 10.97
C HIS A 207 -1.45 13.51 9.86
N VAL A 208 -2.52 12.75 9.56
CA VAL A 208 -3.52 13.14 8.56
C VAL A 208 -4.67 13.94 9.18
N THR A 209 -5.13 13.63 10.38
CA THR A 209 -6.34 14.25 10.94
C THR A 209 -6.04 15.43 11.86
N ILE A 210 -4.90 15.42 12.56
CA ILE A 210 -4.54 16.48 13.52
C ILE A 210 -3.53 17.44 12.91
N ARG A 211 -2.44 16.92 12.30
CA ARG A 211 -1.34 17.75 11.79
C ARG A 211 -1.51 18.27 10.37
N TYR A 212 -2.65 18.01 9.71
CA TYR A 212 -2.85 18.39 8.29
C TYR A 212 -2.60 19.87 7.99
N ALA A 213 -2.94 20.77 8.91
CA ALA A 213 -2.75 22.20 8.74
C ALA A 213 -1.26 22.62 8.82
N GLU A 214 -0.46 21.88 9.59
CA GLU A 214 0.99 22.10 9.72
C GLU A 214 1.76 21.53 8.54
N ILE A 215 1.30 20.40 8.00
CA ILE A 215 1.98 19.60 6.98
C ILE A 215 1.02 19.20 5.84
N PRO A 216 0.49 20.18 5.08
CA PRO A 216 -0.58 19.93 4.11
C PRO A 216 -0.13 19.00 2.97
N ASP A 217 1.07 19.20 2.42
CA ASP A 217 1.57 18.35 1.34
C ASP A 217 1.82 16.92 1.83
N GLU A 218 2.46 16.78 2.99
CA GLU A 218 2.79 15.49 3.60
C GLU A 218 1.53 14.69 3.93
N SER A 219 0.55 15.34 4.58
CA SER A 219 -0.72 14.73 4.98
C SER A 219 -1.54 14.28 3.78
N ARG A 220 -1.58 15.08 2.71
CA ARG A 220 -2.24 14.70 1.45
C ARG A 220 -1.55 13.52 0.78
N ASN A 221 -0.22 13.54 0.69
CA ASN A 221 0.55 12.47 0.05
C ASN A 221 0.43 11.14 0.79
N VAL A 222 0.51 11.15 2.13
CA VAL A 222 0.33 9.92 2.91
C VAL A 222 -1.10 9.40 2.86
N ASN A 223 -2.11 10.28 2.85
CA ASN A 223 -3.53 9.90 2.66
C ASN A 223 -3.71 9.10 1.36
N TYR A 224 -3.25 9.66 0.24
CA TYR A 224 -3.33 9.01 -1.06
C TYR A 224 -2.52 7.70 -1.12
N SER A 225 -1.29 7.71 -0.60
CA SER A 225 -0.40 6.55 -0.62
C SER A 225 -0.93 5.40 0.23
N LEU A 226 -1.49 5.70 1.41
CA LEU A 226 -2.16 4.73 2.27
C LEU A 226 -3.39 4.12 1.58
N ALA A 227 -4.22 4.95 0.91
CA ALA A 227 -5.37 4.46 0.17
C ALA A 227 -4.96 3.50 -0.96
N SER A 228 -3.92 3.86 -1.72
CA SER A 228 -3.35 3.02 -2.78
C SER A 228 -2.80 1.70 -2.23
N PHE A 229 -2.14 1.75 -1.07
CA PHE A 229 -1.62 0.56 -0.39
C PHE A 229 -2.74 -0.39 0.04
N LEU A 230 -3.74 0.11 0.77
CA LEU A 230 -4.87 -0.70 1.24
C LEU A 230 -5.68 -1.28 0.08
N LYS A 231 -5.82 -0.54 -1.03
CA LYS A 231 -6.37 -1.05 -2.28
C LYS A 231 -5.60 -2.29 -2.78
N ARG A 232 -4.27 -2.33 -2.70
CA ARG A 232 -3.48 -3.52 -3.06
C ARG A 232 -3.63 -4.65 -2.04
N CYS A 233 -3.73 -4.31 -0.74
CA CYS A 233 -3.99 -5.28 0.32
C CYS A 233 -5.32 -6.03 0.12
N LEU A 234 -6.36 -5.38 -0.44
CA LEU A 234 -7.61 -6.05 -0.81
C LEU A 234 -7.44 -7.21 -1.81
N THR A 235 -6.31 -7.29 -2.53
CA THR A 235 -5.98 -8.41 -3.42
C THR A 235 -5.12 -9.47 -2.71
N LEU A 236 -4.19 -9.03 -1.87
CA LEU A 236 -3.16 -9.88 -1.26
C LEU A 236 -3.62 -10.54 0.05
N MET A 237 -4.36 -9.82 0.90
CA MET A 237 -4.70 -10.19 2.27
C MET A 237 -6.18 -10.56 2.45
N ASP A 238 -6.55 -10.95 3.67
CA ASP A 238 -7.94 -11.08 4.09
C ASP A 238 -8.72 -9.77 3.93
N ARG A 239 -9.88 -9.84 3.27
CA ARG A 239 -10.68 -8.63 3.00
C ARG A 239 -11.33 -8.09 4.26
N GLY A 240 -11.76 -8.94 5.19
CA GLY A 240 -12.35 -8.52 6.46
C GLY A 240 -11.36 -7.72 7.29
N PHE A 241 -10.13 -8.19 7.40
CA PHE A 241 -9.03 -7.44 8.02
C PHE A 241 -8.80 -6.07 7.36
N VAL A 242 -8.70 -6.02 6.02
CA VAL A 242 -8.48 -4.74 5.31
C VAL A 242 -9.68 -3.80 5.45
N PHE A 243 -10.91 -4.33 5.49
CA PHE A 243 -12.10 -3.54 5.78
C PHE A 243 -12.08 -2.94 7.18
N ASN A 244 -11.60 -3.67 8.19
CA ASN A 244 -11.39 -3.13 9.52
C ASN A 244 -10.37 -1.97 9.51
N LEU A 245 -9.25 -2.12 8.80
CA LEU A 245 -8.28 -1.01 8.64
C LEU A 245 -8.91 0.22 7.98
N ILE A 246 -9.71 0.02 6.94
CA ILE A 246 -10.43 1.13 6.27
C ILE A 246 -11.41 1.79 7.25
N ASN A 247 -12.16 1.00 8.02
CA ASN A 247 -13.10 1.51 9.00
C ASN A 247 -12.40 2.32 10.10
N ASP A 248 -11.30 1.81 10.63
CA ASP A 248 -10.50 2.48 11.67
C ASP A 248 -9.92 3.80 11.16
N TYR A 249 -9.48 3.85 9.91
CA TYR A 249 -9.01 5.07 9.27
C TYR A 249 -10.13 6.13 9.15
N ILE A 250 -11.28 5.73 8.61
CA ILE A 250 -12.43 6.63 8.43
C ILE A 250 -12.99 7.11 9.78
N SER A 251 -12.93 6.28 10.81
CA SER A 251 -13.33 6.63 12.19
C SER A 251 -12.44 7.71 12.81
N GLY A 252 -11.26 7.96 12.25
CA GLY A 252 -10.39 9.07 12.66
C GLY A 252 -10.88 10.45 12.24
N PHE A 253 -11.88 10.54 11.35
CA PHE A 253 -12.47 11.79 10.87
C PHE A 253 -13.78 12.10 11.61
N SER A 254 -14.04 13.40 11.83
CA SER A 254 -15.24 13.91 12.47
C SER A 254 -16.18 14.57 11.45
N PRO A 255 -17.52 14.50 11.64
CA PRO A 255 -18.48 15.28 10.84
C PRO A 255 -18.30 16.80 10.93
N LYS A 256 -17.56 17.29 11.93
CA LYS A 256 -17.27 18.72 12.12
C LYS A 256 -15.88 19.12 11.59
N ASP A 257 -15.22 18.24 10.87
CA ASP A 257 -13.88 18.50 10.34
C ASP A 257 -13.90 19.60 9.27
N PRO A 258 -12.81 20.37 9.14
CA PRO A 258 -12.68 21.35 8.06
C PRO A 258 -12.72 20.70 6.67
N LYS A 259 -13.09 21.50 5.67
CA LYS A 259 -13.23 21.08 4.26
C LYS A 259 -12.07 20.21 3.75
N VAL A 260 -10.82 20.58 4.06
CA VAL A 260 -9.62 19.85 3.62
C VAL A 260 -9.64 18.38 4.07
N LEU A 261 -10.07 18.12 5.30
CA LEU A 261 -10.17 16.74 5.81
C LEU A 261 -11.34 15.98 5.18
N ALA A 262 -12.44 16.65 4.86
CA ALA A 262 -13.52 16.05 4.08
C ALA A 262 -13.02 15.65 2.68
N GLU A 263 -12.21 16.49 2.02
CA GLU A 263 -11.57 16.17 0.74
C GLU A 263 -10.63 14.96 0.87
N TYR A 264 -9.78 14.90 1.91
CA TYR A 264 -8.92 13.74 2.16
C TYR A 264 -9.72 12.46 2.32
N LYS A 265 -10.79 12.49 3.11
CA LYS A 265 -11.69 11.36 3.32
C LYS A 265 -12.31 10.87 2.01
N PHE A 266 -12.80 11.78 1.17
CA PHE A 266 -13.40 11.41 -0.12
C PHE A 266 -12.38 10.98 -1.18
N GLU A 267 -11.18 11.58 -1.23
CA GLU A 267 -10.06 11.12 -2.07
C GLU A 267 -9.63 9.70 -1.69
N PHE A 268 -9.56 9.41 -0.40
CA PHE A 268 -9.26 8.08 0.14
C PHE A 268 -10.33 7.06 -0.29
N LEU A 269 -11.61 7.36 -0.02
CA LEU A 269 -12.72 6.48 -0.39
C LEU A 269 -12.80 6.24 -1.90
N GLN A 270 -12.57 7.28 -2.71
CA GLN A 270 -12.52 7.15 -4.17
C GLN A 270 -11.41 6.19 -4.61
N THR A 271 -10.22 6.30 -4.00
CA THR A 271 -9.07 5.44 -4.32
C THR A 271 -9.35 3.98 -3.97
N ILE A 272 -9.94 3.71 -2.80
CA ILE A 272 -10.31 2.36 -2.37
C ILE A 272 -11.45 1.78 -3.22
N CYS A 273 -12.50 2.55 -3.49
CA CYS A 273 -13.61 2.12 -4.35
C CYS A 273 -13.18 1.90 -5.80
N ASN A 274 -12.03 2.45 -6.19
CA ASN A 274 -11.40 2.16 -7.48
C ASN A 274 -10.71 0.78 -7.56
N HIS A 275 -10.89 -0.10 -6.58
CA HIS A 275 -10.37 -1.47 -6.58
C HIS A 275 -10.82 -2.28 -7.81
N GLU A 276 -9.91 -3.06 -8.37
CA GLU A 276 -10.11 -3.81 -9.62
C GLU A 276 -11.20 -4.88 -9.51
N HIS A 277 -11.40 -5.45 -8.32
CA HIS A 277 -12.45 -6.43 -8.05
C HIS A 277 -13.67 -5.84 -7.32
N TYR A 278 -13.76 -4.51 -7.24
CA TYR A 278 -14.99 -3.83 -6.89
C TYR A 278 -15.89 -3.81 -8.14
N ILE A 279 -16.65 -4.89 -8.32
CA ILE A 279 -17.30 -5.18 -9.60
C ILE A 279 -18.71 -4.58 -9.66
N PRO A 280 -19.69 -4.83 -8.76
CA PRO A 280 -21.01 -4.22 -8.91
C PRO A 280 -21.23 -3.02 -7.99
N LEU A 281 -21.72 -1.93 -8.59
CA LEU A 281 -22.47 -0.88 -7.91
C LEU A 281 -23.76 -1.50 -7.36
N ASN A 282 -23.64 -2.24 -6.27
CA ASN A 282 -24.74 -2.95 -5.64
C ASN A 282 -25.61 -1.92 -4.93
N LEU A 283 -26.33 -1.03 -5.61
CA LEU A 283 -27.17 -0.03 -4.92
C LEU A 283 -28.07 -0.70 -3.88
N PRO A 284 -28.41 -0.03 -2.77
CA PRO A 284 -29.41 -0.54 -1.83
C PRO A 284 -30.77 -0.62 -2.53
N MET A 285 -30.97 -1.71 -3.25
CA MET A 285 -32.21 -2.10 -3.88
C MET A 285 -32.85 -3.18 -3.00
N ALA A 286 -34.17 -3.15 -2.86
CA ALA A 286 -34.92 -4.07 -2.00
C ALA A 286 -34.91 -5.56 -2.44
N PHE A 287 -34.01 -5.96 -3.34
CA PHE A 287 -33.94 -7.28 -3.97
C PHE A 287 -32.89 -8.22 -3.38
N ALA A 288 -32.00 -7.75 -2.50
CA ALA A 288 -30.88 -8.54 -1.98
C ALA A 288 -31.21 -9.27 -0.67
N LYS A 289 -32.16 -10.21 -0.69
CA LYS A 289 -32.09 -11.35 0.25
C LYS A 289 -31.19 -12.41 -0.38
N PRO A 290 -30.06 -12.81 0.22
CA PRO A 290 -29.12 -13.79 -0.36
C PRO A 290 -29.65 -15.24 -0.40
N LYS A 291 -30.95 -15.47 -0.14
CA LYS A 291 -31.58 -16.80 -0.04
C LYS A 291 -32.43 -17.21 -1.26
N LEU A 292 -32.33 -16.54 -2.41
CA LEU A 292 -33.05 -16.97 -3.61
C LEU A 292 -32.16 -17.86 -4.49
N GLN A 293 -31.99 -19.11 -4.06
CA GLN A 293 -31.26 -20.15 -4.81
C GLN A 293 -32.09 -20.80 -5.93
N ARG A 294 -33.37 -20.43 -6.12
CA ARG A 294 -34.23 -20.98 -7.17
C ARG A 294 -34.95 -19.89 -7.94
N VAL A 295 -34.94 -20.02 -9.27
CA VAL A 295 -35.64 -19.12 -10.20
C VAL A 295 -37.15 -19.06 -9.91
N GLN A 296 -37.74 -20.15 -9.41
CA GLN A 296 -39.17 -20.23 -9.05
C GLN A 296 -39.56 -19.36 -7.83
N ASP A 297 -38.68 -19.24 -6.84
CA ASP A 297 -38.90 -18.39 -5.66
C ASP A 297 -38.74 -16.90 -6.01
N PHE A 298 -37.97 -16.60 -7.06
CA PHE A 298 -37.84 -15.24 -7.60
C PHE A 298 -39.13 -14.79 -8.29
N PHE A 299 -39.77 -15.67 -9.08
CA PHE A 299 -41.04 -15.36 -9.74
C PHE A 299 -42.19 -15.22 -8.74
N SER A 300 -42.32 -16.08 -7.72
CA SER A 300 -43.40 -15.92 -6.73
C SER A 300 -43.20 -14.67 -5.87
N PHE A 301 -41.97 -14.37 -5.44
CA PHE A 301 -41.64 -13.17 -4.68
C PHE A 301 -41.81 -11.88 -5.49
N ALA A 302 -41.44 -11.89 -6.78
CA ALA A 302 -41.64 -10.76 -7.67
C ALA A 302 -43.13 -10.52 -7.97
N VAL A 303 -43.93 -11.57 -8.16
CA VAL A 303 -45.39 -11.44 -8.38
C VAL A 303 -46.09 -10.90 -7.14
N ASP A 304 -45.75 -11.36 -5.94
CA ASP A 304 -46.32 -10.83 -4.68
C ASP A 304 -46.01 -9.33 -4.49
N ARG A 305 -44.79 -8.89 -4.80
CA ARG A 305 -44.35 -7.50 -4.57
C ARG A 305 -44.61 -6.53 -5.73
N LEU A 306 -44.80 -7.01 -6.96
CA LEU A 306 -45.22 -6.18 -8.09
C LEU A 306 -46.74 -5.93 -8.07
N THR A 307 -47.50 -6.78 -7.38
CA THR A 307 -48.96 -6.64 -7.22
C THR A 307 -49.36 -5.94 -5.92
N SER A 308 -48.51 -5.95 -4.87
CA SER A 308 -48.72 -5.10 -3.69
C SER A 308 -48.16 -3.69 -3.96
N VAL A 309 -49.05 -2.69 -3.94
CA VAL A 309 -48.68 -1.26 -3.90
C VAL A 309 -48.17 -0.95 -2.49
N ASP A 310 -47.11 -1.61 -2.06
CA ASP A 310 -46.40 -1.23 -0.84
C ASP A 310 -45.38 -0.15 -1.19
N SER A 311 -45.79 1.09 -0.96
CA SER A 311 -44.99 2.32 -0.97
C SER A 311 -43.76 2.32 -0.03
N ASN A 312 -43.40 1.15 0.52
CA ASN A 312 -42.27 0.91 1.41
C ASN A 312 -41.23 -0.01 0.76
N LEU A 313 -40.85 0.30 -0.49
CA LEU A 313 -39.49 -0.01 -0.94
C LEU A 313 -38.56 0.80 -0.03
N GLU A 314 -38.19 0.25 1.13
CA GLU A 314 -37.20 0.87 2.00
C GLU A 314 -35.86 0.88 1.23
N TYR A 315 -35.63 1.96 0.49
CA TYR A 315 -34.34 2.35 -0.07
C TYR A 315 -33.43 2.84 1.06
N SER A 316 -33.39 2.11 2.17
CA SER A 316 -32.66 2.48 3.36
C SER A 316 -31.27 1.87 3.30
N LEU A 317 -30.26 2.67 3.67
CA LEU A 317 -28.88 2.25 3.78
C LEU A 317 -28.71 1.42 5.07
N SER A 318 -29.34 0.25 5.11
CA SER A 318 -29.42 -0.59 6.30
C SER A 318 -28.05 -1.11 6.74
N ASP A 319 -27.92 -1.43 8.04
CA ASP A 319 -26.70 -2.06 8.56
C ASP A 319 -26.40 -3.41 7.89
N GLU A 320 -27.44 -4.16 7.54
CA GLU A 320 -27.29 -5.42 6.82
C GLU A 320 -26.71 -5.19 5.43
N TYR A 321 -27.23 -4.21 4.68
CA TYR A 321 -26.69 -3.86 3.37
C TYR A 321 -25.22 -3.41 3.47
N CYS A 322 -24.87 -2.55 4.43
CA CYS A 322 -23.48 -2.10 4.60
C CYS A 322 -22.54 -3.23 5.03
N LYS A 323 -23.01 -4.25 5.77
CA LYS A 323 -22.20 -5.44 6.07
C LYS A 323 -21.90 -6.27 4.81
N HIS A 324 -22.88 -6.42 3.93
CA HIS A 324 -22.72 -7.19 2.68
C HIS A 324 -21.96 -6.42 1.60
N HIS A 325 -22.10 -5.10 1.56
CA HIS A 325 -21.52 -4.22 0.54
C HIS A 325 -20.62 -3.14 1.16
N PHE A 326 -19.71 -3.54 2.06
CA PHE A 326 -18.89 -2.65 2.89
C PHE A 326 -18.40 -1.37 2.20
N LEU A 327 -17.64 -1.48 1.11
CA LEU A 327 -17.07 -0.30 0.43
C LEU A 327 -18.12 0.64 -0.17
N VAL A 328 -19.17 0.10 -0.82
CA VAL A 328 -20.28 0.92 -1.36
C VAL A 328 -21.05 1.55 -0.21
N GLY A 329 -21.39 0.74 0.81
CA GLY A 329 -22.16 1.14 1.96
C GLY A 329 -21.47 2.23 2.76
N LEU A 330 -20.17 2.11 2.97
CA LEU A 330 -19.34 3.12 3.63
C LEU A 330 -19.32 4.43 2.83
N LEU A 331 -19.06 4.36 1.51
CA LEU A 331 -19.10 5.56 0.65
C LEU A 331 -20.47 6.25 0.70
N LEU A 332 -21.56 5.49 0.61
CA LEU A 332 -22.92 6.03 0.67
C LEU A 332 -23.25 6.62 2.04
N ARG A 333 -22.75 6.03 3.14
CA ARG A 333 -22.91 6.58 4.51
C ARG A 333 -22.23 7.93 4.63
N GLU A 334 -20.97 7.99 4.24
CA GLU A 334 -20.20 9.23 4.28
C GLU A 334 -20.78 10.29 3.34
N THR A 335 -21.30 9.89 2.19
CA THR A 335 -22.00 10.80 1.28
C THR A 335 -23.29 11.33 1.89
N SER A 336 -24.09 10.46 2.52
CA SER A 336 -25.33 10.88 3.21
C SER A 336 -25.06 11.94 4.27
N ILE A 337 -23.99 11.76 5.05
CA ILE A 337 -23.54 12.75 6.04
C ILE A 337 -23.10 14.04 5.34
N ALA A 338 -22.27 13.93 4.31
CA ALA A 338 -21.75 15.08 3.55
C ALA A 338 -22.85 15.90 2.85
N LEU A 339 -23.97 15.27 2.46
CA LEU A 339 -25.11 15.96 1.84
C LEU A 339 -25.78 17.00 2.77
N GLN A 340 -25.59 16.89 4.09
CA GLN A 340 -26.09 17.86 5.06
C GLN A 340 -25.11 19.02 5.31
N ASP A 341 -23.91 18.97 4.72
CA ASP A 341 -22.85 19.96 4.90
C ASP A 341 -22.91 21.07 3.83
N ASN A 342 -21.92 21.95 3.78
CA ASN A 342 -21.80 23.06 2.84
C ASN A 342 -21.67 22.60 1.36
N TYR A 343 -21.95 23.52 0.43
CA TYR A 343 -22.01 23.22 -1.01
C TYR A 343 -20.76 22.51 -1.55
N GLU A 344 -19.57 22.90 -1.11
CA GLU A 344 -18.33 22.36 -1.63
C GLU A 344 -18.12 20.90 -1.20
N ILE A 345 -18.38 20.58 0.06
CA ILE A 345 -18.30 19.20 0.59
C ILE A 345 -19.34 18.31 -0.11
N ARG A 346 -20.57 18.82 -0.30
CA ARG A 346 -21.62 18.12 -1.06
C ARG A 346 -21.17 17.83 -2.48
N TYR A 347 -20.58 18.82 -3.16
CA TYR A 347 -20.09 18.68 -4.52
C TYR A 347 -19.00 17.61 -4.62
N THR A 348 -18.04 17.59 -3.70
CA THR A 348 -16.97 16.58 -3.64
C THR A 348 -17.56 15.17 -3.48
N ALA A 349 -18.48 14.97 -2.53
CA ALA A 349 -19.12 13.68 -2.30
C ALA A 349 -19.88 13.19 -3.55
N ILE A 350 -20.70 14.05 -4.15
CA ILE A 350 -21.46 13.76 -5.38
C ILE A 350 -20.51 13.44 -6.54
N SER A 351 -19.40 14.17 -6.67
CA SER A 351 -18.40 13.96 -7.73
C SER A 351 -17.75 12.59 -7.62
N VAL A 352 -17.41 12.13 -6.41
CA VAL A 352 -16.85 10.79 -6.19
C VAL A 352 -17.84 9.69 -6.62
N ILE A 353 -19.11 9.81 -6.20
CA ILE A 353 -20.16 8.86 -6.63
C ILE A 353 -20.33 8.90 -8.15
N LYS A 354 -20.42 10.10 -8.75
CA LYS A 354 -20.56 10.27 -10.20
C LYS A 354 -19.41 9.59 -10.95
N ASN A 355 -18.17 9.78 -10.52
CA ASN A 355 -16.99 9.16 -11.14
C ASN A 355 -17.02 7.63 -11.03
N LEU A 356 -17.50 7.10 -9.90
CA LEU A 356 -17.69 5.66 -9.71
C LEU A 356 -18.77 5.13 -10.66
N LEU A 357 -19.91 5.81 -10.78
CA LEU A 357 -20.99 5.47 -11.72
C LEU A 357 -20.51 5.47 -13.17
N ILE A 358 -19.77 6.51 -13.58
CA ILE A 358 -19.17 6.61 -14.92
C ILE A 358 -18.25 5.42 -15.15
N LYS A 359 -17.35 5.12 -14.21
CA LYS A 359 -16.45 3.96 -14.32
C LYS A 359 -17.22 2.66 -14.52
N HIS A 360 -18.30 2.43 -13.75
CA HIS A 360 -19.13 1.24 -13.92
C HIS A 360 -19.84 1.20 -15.28
N ALA A 361 -20.35 2.32 -15.78
CA ALA A 361 -21.02 2.38 -17.08
C ALA A 361 -20.08 2.06 -18.25
N PHE A 362 -18.80 2.42 -18.14
CA PHE A 362 -17.77 2.15 -19.15
C PHE A 362 -16.97 0.86 -18.91
N ASP A 363 -17.33 0.06 -17.90
CA ASP A 363 -16.60 -1.16 -17.58
C ASP A 363 -16.98 -2.28 -18.57
N THR A 364 -15.99 -2.75 -19.33
CA THR A 364 -16.16 -3.76 -20.38
C THR A 364 -16.71 -5.09 -19.86
N ARG A 365 -16.57 -5.38 -18.57
CA ARG A 365 -17.15 -6.57 -17.93
C ARG A 365 -18.70 -6.57 -17.92
N TYR A 366 -19.31 -5.41 -18.15
CA TYR A 366 -20.77 -5.22 -18.22
C TYR A 366 -21.31 -5.09 -19.65
N GLN A 367 -20.46 -4.98 -20.68
CA GLN A 367 -20.90 -4.82 -22.07
C GLN A 367 -21.48 -6.10 -22.69
N HIS A 368 -21.32 -7.24 -22.02
CA HIS A 368 -21.74 -8.57 -22.50
C HIS A 368 -22.69 -9.30 -21.54
N LYS A 369 -23.40 -8.58 -20.66
CA LYS A 369 -24.39 -9.15 -19.73
C LYS A 369 -25.81 -8.76 -20.06
#